data_AF-A0A7C9RKK4-F1
#
_entry.id   AF-A0A7C9RKK4-F1
#
_cell.length_a   1.000
_cell.length_b   1.000
_cell.length_c   1.000
_cell.angle_alpha   90.00
_cell.angle_beta   90.00
_cell.angle_gamma   90.00
#
_symmetry.space_group_name_H-M   'P 1'
#
loop_
_entity.id
_entity.type
_entity.pdbx_description
1 polymer ?
#
loop_
_entity_poly.entity_id
_entity_poly.type
_entity_poly.pdbx_seq_one_letter_code
_entity_poly.pdbx_strand_id
1 'polypeptide(L)'
;FSGQPENKATPVAIEAVTFGQRGFVLSRRPMSFPKDVGWSRVAVTGGYGYLIASNLEVAAWRTFLSPQGEAGHIAEYEDAAHGVYRAAQFSGDRLEACVFIGPAKDTPSWDAVKTAFAAETISDEQRRLLLSGKSADGVANDGPVVCACFGVGRNAICGAIAQGARSAADIGAKLKAGTNCGSCIPELKRLIAQTDVAQPMEASAAS
;
A
#
# COMPACT_ATOMS: atom_id res chain seq x y z
N PHE A 1 6.46 51.60 -29.75
CA PHE A 1 7.38 50.76 -28.97
C PHE A 1 6.92 50.77 -27.51
N SER A 2 6.31 49.67 -27.03
CA SER A 2 5.78 49.57 -25.67
C SER A 2 6.87 48.98 -24.75
N GLY A 3 7.43 49.83 -23.88
CA GLY A 3 8.61 49.54 -23.05
C GLY A 3 8.29 49.03 -21.65
N GLN A 4 7.66 47.85 -21.54
CA GLN A 4 7.49 47.17 -20.24
C GLN A 4 7.52 45.63 -20.39
N PRO A 5 8.70 44.97 -20.47
CA PRO A 5 8.77 43.50 -20.42
C PRO A 5 8.91 42.91 -19.01
N GLU A 6 9.29 43.68 -17.98
CA GLU A 6 9.88 43.07 -16.75
C GLU A 6 9.07 43.20 -15.44
N ASN A 7 7.81 43.65 -15.45
CA ASN A 7 7.08 43.86 -14.18
C ASN A 7 6.15 42.69 -13.77
N LYS A 8 6.59 41.43 -13.96
CA LYS A 8 5.86 40.23 -13.51
C LYS A 8 6.75 39.16 -12.86
N ALA A 9 7.99 39.51 -12.51
CA ALA A 9 8.83 38.63 -11.71
C ALA A 9 8.46 38.78 -10.23
N THR A 10 7.48 38.00 -9.77
CA THR A 10 7.26 37.81 -8.32
C THR A 10 8.36 36.89 -7.82
N PRO A 11 9.30 37.35 -6.98
CA PRO A 11 10.33 36.48 -6.43
C PRO A 11 9.67 35.37 -5.59
N VAL A 12 9.95 34.12 -5.92
CA VAL A 12 9.53 32.94 -5.15
C VAL A 12 10.77 32.31 -4.56
N ALA A 13 10.79 32.13 -3.24
CA ALA A 13 11.78 31.30 -2.56
C ALA A 13 11.25 29.86 -2.50
N ILE A 14 12.12 28.89 -2.83
CA ILE A 14 11.83 27.46 -2.73
C ILE A 14 12.81 26.88 -1.72
N GLU A 15 12.28 26.20 -0.71
CA GLU A 15 13.07 25.46 0.28
C GLU A 15 12.74 23.98 0.18
N ALA A 16 13.75 23.13 0.40
CA ALA A 16 13.55 21.70 0.46
C ALA A 16 12.78 21.34 1.73
N VAL A 17 11.66 20.62 1.59
CA VAL A 17 10.88 20.09 2.72
C VAL A 17 11.09 18.59 2.80
N THR A 18 11.48 18.12 3.98
CA THR A 18 11.64 16.68 4.27
C THR A 18 10.42 16.18 5.03
N PHE A 19 9.85 15.08 4.54
CA PHE A 19 8.76 14.36 5.22
C PHE A 19 9.27 13.04 5.79
N GLY A 20 9.07 12.85 7.10
CA GLY A 20 9.43 11.62 7.81
C GLY A 20 8.42 10.50 7.60
N GLN A 21 7.20 10.83 7.18
CA GLN A 21 6.13 9.87 6.98
C GLN A 21 5.54 9.94 5.56
N ARG A 22 5.09 8.80 5.07
CA ARG A 22 4.29 8.67 3.83
C ARG A 22 3.17 7.67 4.02
N GLY A 23 2.15 7.79 3.18
CA GLY A 23 1.02 6.88 3.23
C GLY A 23 -0.15 7.33 2.39
N PHE A 24 -1.34 6.92 2.79
CA PHE A 24 -2.57 7.27 2.08
C PHE A 24 -3.78 7.38 3.01
N VAL A 25 -4.79 8.10 2.52
CA VAL A 25 -6.11 8.25 3.12
C VAL A 25 -7.16 7.89 2.08
N LEU A 26 -8.13 7.05 2.44
CA LEU A 26 -9.35 6.85 1.67
C LEU A 26 -10.54 7.37 2.48
N SER A 27 -11.48 8.06 1.85
CA SER A 27 -12.68 8.57 2.52
C SER A 27 -13.85 8.67 1.56
N ARG A 28 -15.06 8.34 2.04
CA ARG A 28 -16.30 8.52 1.27
C ARG A 28 -16.63 10.00 1.07
N ARG A 29 -16.06 10.88 1.89
CA ARG A 29 -16.26 12.34 1.85
C ARG A 29 -14.96 13.05 1.51
N PRO A 30 -15.02 14.24 0.88
CA PRO A 30 -13.82 15.04 0.66
C PRO A 30 -13.18 15.40 2.00
N MET A 31 -11.85 15.39 2.04
CA MET A 31 -11.07 15.76 3.23
C MET A 31 -10.16 16.94 2.88
N SER A 32 -9.98 17.84 3.85
CA SER A 32 -8.99 18.89 3.79
C SER A 32 -7.81 18.53 4.68
N PHE A 33 -6.61 18.88 4.23
CA PHE A 33 -5.38 18.68 4.99
C PHE A 33 -4.73 20.04 5.28
N PRO A 34 -4.01 20.17 6.41
CA PRO A 34 -3.17 21.32 6.72
C PRO A 34 -2.14 21.63 5.62
N LYS A 35 -1.64 22.87 5.59
CA LYS A 35 -0.70 23.33 4.56
C LYS A 35 0.65 22.61 4.59
N ASP A 36 1.03 22.10 5.74
CA ASP A 36 2.26 21.35 6.01
C ASP A 36 2.16 19.85 5.67
N VAL A 37 1.00 19.41 5.15
CA VAL A 37 0.85 18.07 4.58
C VAL A 37 0.99 18.15 3.06
N GLY A 38 1.99 17.48 2.52
CA GLY A 38 2.08 17.24 1.09
C GLY A 38 1.07 16.17 0.69
N TRP A 39 0.18 16.46 -0.25
CA TRP A 39 -0.77 15.46 -0.72
C TRP A 39 -1.07 15.57 -2.21
N SER A 40 -1.50 14.46 -2.79
CA SER A 40 -2.09 14.41 -4.13
C SER A 40 -3.36 13.57 -4.11
N ARG A 41 -4.37 13.99 -4.89
CA ARG A 41 -5.61 13.24 -5.02
C ARG A 41 -5.46 12.18 -6.11
N VAL A 42 -6.02 11.01 -5.86
CA VAL A 42 -6.03 9.88 -6.77
C VAL A 42 -7.44 9.34 -6.97
N ALA A 43 -7.69 8.73 -8.13
CA ALA A 43 -8.97 8.11 -8.42
C ALA A 43 -9.11 6.78 -7.65
N VAL A 44 -10.23 6.62 -6.95
CA VAL A 44 -10.62 5.38 -6.28
C VAL A 44 -12.12 5.16 -6.46
N THR A 45 -12.54 3.91 -6.52
CA THR A 45 -13.97 3.59 -6.62
C THR A 45 -14.65 3.89 -5.28
N GLY A 46 -15.79 4.60 -5.36
CA GLY A 46 -16.66 4.81 -4.20
C GLY A 46 -16.24 5.94 -3.25
N GLY A 47 -15.26 6.78 -3.61
CA GLY A 47 -14.91 7.92 -2.76
C GLY A 47 -13.67 8.68 -3.25
N TYR A 48 -12.92 9.22 -2.28
CA TYR A 48 -11.74 10.05 -2.47
C TYR A 48 -10.51 9.32 -1.94
N GLY A 49 -9.44 9.28 -2.72
CA GLY A 49 -8.15 8.78 -2.30
C GLY A 49 -7.11 9.90 -2.29
N TYR A 50 -6.26 9.91 -1.27
CA TYR A 50 -5.18 10.86 -1.11
C TYR A 50 -3.88 10.13 -0.82
N LEU A 51 -2.84 10.42 -1.57
CA LEU A 51 -1.47 10.05 -1.21
C LEU A 51 -0.89 11.16 -0.35
N ILE A 52 -0.25 10.79 0.76
CA ILE A 52 0.16 11.69 1.84
C ILE A 52 1.67 11.62 2.04
N ALA A 53 2.27 12.78 2.27
CA ALA A 53 3.58 12.98 2.88
C ALA A 53 3.44 14.00 4.01
N SER A 54 3.88 13.65 5.22
CA SER A 54 3.62 14.45 6.43
C SER A 54 4.72 14.34 7.47
N ASN A 55 4.69 15.26 8.44
CA ASN A 55 5.40 15.19 9.71
C ASN A 55 4.43 15.28 10.91
N LEU A 56 3.16 14.96 10.69
CA LEU A 56 2.12 15.07 11.70
C LEU A 56 2.25 14.01 12.78
N GLU A 57 1.83 14.37 13.99
CA GLU A 57 1.64 13.42 15.08
C GLU A 57 0.43 12.52 14.84
N VAL A 58 0.45 11.31 15.42
CA VAL A 58 -0.65 10.35 15.35
C VAL A 58 -1.98 10.96 15.85
N ALA A 59 -1.93 11.84 16.85
CA ALA A 59 -3.10 12.53 17.37
C ALA A 59 -3.86 13.32 16.29
N ALA A 60 -3.14 13.95 15.34
CA ALA A 60 -3.78 14.68 14.24
C ALA A 60 -4.53 13.72 13.30
N TRP A 61 -3.96 12.53 13.04
CA TRP A 61 -4.61 11.50 12.23
C TRP A 61 -5.88 10.95 12.89
N ARG A 62 -5.88 10.77 14.21
CA ARG A 62 -7.08 10.43 14.99
C ARG A 62 -8.19 11.46 14.82
N THR A 63 -7.83 12.75 14.88
CA THR A 63 -8.79 13.84 14.67
C THR A 63 -9.37 13.81 13.26
N PHE A 64 -8.56 13.57 12.23
CA PHE A 64 -9.06 13.51 10.84
C PHE A 64 -10.03 12.36 10.58
N LEU A 65 -9.89 11.24 11.31
CA LEU A 65 -10.77 10.07 11.17
C LEU A 65 -11.92 10.01 12.18
N SER A 66 -11.97 10.95 13.13
CA SER A 66 -13.01 10.96 14.16
C SER A 66 -14.41 10.88 13.54
N PRO A 67 -15.29 9.98 14.05
CA PRO A 67 -16.57 9.78 13.41
C PRO A 67 -17.41 11.04 13.49
N GLN A 68 -18.10 11.35 12.40
CA GLN A 68 -19.08 12.43 12.40
C GLN A 68 -20.45 11.79 12.65
N GLY A 69 -20.96 11.89 13.88
CA GLY A 69 -22.22 11.28 14.32
C GLY A 69 -22.06 10.06 15.23
N GLU A 70 -23.17 9.54 15.75
CA GLU A 70 -23.20 8.57 16.86
C GLU A 70 -23.00 7.11 16.45
N ALA A 71 -23.20 6.75 15.17
CA ALA A 71 -23.20 5.36 14.71
C ALA A 71 -21.85 4.85 14.15
N GLY A 72 -20.80 5.67 14.21
CA GLY A 72 -19.48 5.32 13.68
C GLY A 72 -18.56 4.74 14.74
N HIS A 73 -17.80 3.70 14.40
CA HIS A 73 -16.72 3.19 15.26
C HIS A 73 -15.38 3.24 14.52
N ILE A 74 -14.29 3.37 15.29
CA ILE A 74 -12.93 3.37 14.77
C ILE A 74 -12.21 2.14 15.33
N ALA A 75 -11.48 1.46 14.46
CA ALA A 75 -10.47 0.51 14.88
C ALA A 75 -9.08 1.00 14.45
N GLU A 76 -8.10 0.88 15.36
CA GLU A 76 -6.77 1.46 15.21
C GLU A 76 -5.68 0.39 15.40
N TYR A 77 -4.55 0.60 14.74
CA TYR A 77 -3.30 -0.11 14.95
C TYR A 77 -2.16 0.89 14.95
N GLU A 78 -1.35 0.86 16.01
CA GLU A 78 -0.19 1.72 16.18
C GLU A 78 1.03 0.87 16.54
N ASP A 79 2.11 1.07 15.82
CA ASP A 79 3.44 0.56 16.15
C ASP A 79 4.40 1.75 16.18
N ALA A 80 4.47 2.38 17.36
CA ALA A 80 5.29 3.56 17.59
C ALA A 80 6.79 3.29 17.40
N ALA A 81 7.26 2.06 17.68
CA ALA A 81 8.66 1.69 17.51
C ALA A 81 9.10 1.72 16.05
N HIS A 82 8.18 1.40 15.12
CA HIS A 82 8.43 1.42 13.68
C HIS A 82 7.78 2.61 12.97
N GLY A 83 7.15 3.54 13.69
CA GLY A 83 6.51 4.72 13.13
C GLY A 83 5.32 4.41 12.21
N VAL A 84 4.59 3.33 12.51
CA VAL A 84 3.41 2.90 11.73
C VAL A 84 2.14 3.27 12.47
N TYR A 85 1.20 3.89 11.75
CA TYR A 85 -0.14 4.18 12.25
C TYR A 85 -1.19 3.84 11.19
N ARG A 86 -2.25 3.16 11.62
CA ARG A 86 -3.38 2.78 10.78
C ARG A 86 -4.66 2.95 11.56
N ALA A 87 -5.68 3.47 10.91
CA ALA A 87 -7.01 3.52 11.49
C ALA A 87 -8.07 3.43 10.40
N ALA A 88 -9.21 2.85 10.76
CA ALA A 88 -10.35 2.66 9.88
C ALA A 88 -11.64 3.02 10.62
N GLN A 89 -12.40 3.92 10.02
CA GLN A 89 -13.73 4.33 10.46
C GLN A 89 -14.78 3.50 9.71
N PHE A 90 -15.71 2.92 10.47
CA PHE A 90 -16.81 2.13 9.93
C PHE A 90 -18.16 2.70 10.31
N SER A 91 -19.16 2.51 9.44
CA SER A 91 -20.58 2.70 9.74
C SER A 91 -21.31 1.41 9.41
N GLY A 92 -21.75 0.69 10.44
CA GLY A 92 -22.11 -0.73 10.28
C GLY A 92 -20.97 -1.48 9.60
N ASP A 93 -21.29 -2.34 8.63
CA ASP A 93 -20.35 -3.17 7.86
C ASP A 93 -19.63 -2.47 6.72
N ARG A 94 -19.74 -1.14 6.62
CA ARG A 94 -19.15 -0.36 5.55
C ARG A 94 -17.92 0.42 6.02
N LEU A 95 -16.86 0.39 5.22
CA LEU A 95 -15.69 1.24 5.41
C LEU A 95 -16.00 2.67 4.94
N GLU A 96 -15.95 3.62 5.85
CA GLU A 96 -16.26 5.03 5.59
C GLU A 96 -15.01 5.88 5.36
N ALA A 97 -13.95 5.64 6.13
CA ALA A 97 -12.66 6.26 5.92
C ALA A 97 -11.54 5.41 6.51
N CYS A 98 -10.32 5.57 6.00
CA CYS A 98 -9.14 4.97 6.61
C CYS A 98 -7.88 5.79 6.34
N VAL A 99 -6.90 5.62 7.22
CA VAL A 99 -5.57 6.21 7.13
C VAL A 99 -4.54 5.12 7.33
N PHE A 100 -3.50 5.14 6.50
CA PHE A 100 -2.34 4.25 6.61
C PHE A 100 -1.09 5.09 6.42
N ILE A 101 -0.34 5.30 7.51
CA ILE A 101 0.90 6.06 7.54
C ILE A 101 2.04 5.18 8.03
N GLY A 102 3.20 5.32 7.42
CA GLY A 102 4.44 4.69 7.85
C GLY A 102 5.66 5.58 7.57
N PRO A 103 6.87 5.10 7.89
CA PRO A 103 8.11 5.80 7.55
C PRO A 103 8.19 6.13 6.05
N ALA A 104 8.75 7.28 5.67
CA ALA A 104 8.78 7.71 4.27
C ALA A 104 9.49 6.76 3.30
N LYS A 105 10.38 5.90 3.81
CA LYS A 105 11.07 4.85 3.05
C LYS A 105 10.17 3.65 2.73
N ASP A 106 9.14 3.42 3.54
CA ASP A 106 8.24 2.29 3.47
C ASP A 106 6.91 2.77 2.91
N THR A 107 6.64 2.50 1.63
CA THR A 107 5.37 2.91 1.01
C THR A 107 4.31 1.84 1.31
N PRO A 108 3.24 2.16 2.05
CA PRO A 108 2.19 1.19 2.33
C PRO A 108 1.48 0.78 1.03
N SER A 109 1.31 -0.52 0.80
CA SER A 109 0.46 -1.00 -0.31
C SER A 109 -1.00 -0.73 0.02
N TRP A 110 -1.68 -0.06 -0.90
CA TRP A 110 -3.09 0.32 -0.77
C TRP A 110 -4.05 -0.52 -1.60
N ASP A 111 -3.59 -1.51 -2.37
CA ASP A 111 -4.46 -2.21 -3.34
C ASP A 111 -5.57 -3.01 -2.63
N ALA A 112 -5.21 -3.77 -1.61
CA ALA A 112 -6.20 -4.48 -0.79
C ALA A 112 -7.15 -3.54 -0.06
N VAL A 113 -6.64 -2.39 0.39
CA VAL A 113 -7.42 -1.37 1.09
C VAL A 113 -8.41 -0.69 0.14
N LYS A 114 -8.00 -0.39 -1.09
CA LYS A 114 -8.89 0.12 -2.15
C LYS A 114 -9.99 -0.87 -2.49
N THR A 115 -9.68 -2.17 -2.57
CA THR A 115 -10.69 -3.21 -2.82
C THR A 115 -11.71 -3.27 -1.69
N ALA A 116 -11.26 -3.29 -0.44
CA ALA A 116 -12.15 -3.25 0.73
C ALA A 116 -12.99 -1.96 0.77
N PHE A 117 -12.40 -0.83 0.40
CA PHE A 117 -13.09 0.47 0.34
C PHE A 117 -14.10 0.55 -0.81
N ALA A 118 -13.89 -0.14 -1.93
CA ALA A 118 -14.84 -0.18 -3.03
C ALA A 118 -16.10 -1.01 -2.71
N ALA A 119 -16.01 -1.93 -1.75
CA ALA A 119 -17.15 -2.76 -1.33
C ALA A 119 -18.19 -1.95 -0.54
N GLU A 120 -19.47 -2.31 -0.67
CA GLU A 120 -20.54 -1.74 0.16
C GLU A 120 -20.54 -2.30 1.59
N THR A 121 -20.12 -3.55 1.75
CA THR A 121 -19.94 -4.19 3.06
C THR A 121 -18.66 -5.02 3.07
N ILE A 122 -18.06 -5.15 4.24
CA ILE A 122 -16.89 -5.99 4.49
C ILE A 122 -17.12 -6.85 5.73
N SER A 123 -16.63 -8.09 5.68
CA SER A 123 -16.75 -9.04 6.79
C SER A 123 -15.85 -8.66 7.97
N ASP A 124 -16.14 -9.22 9.15
CA ASP A 124 -15.27 -9.05 10.33
C ASP A 124 -13.84 -9.54 10.11
N GLU A 125 -13.67 -10.56 9.28
CA GLU A 125 -12.36 -11.05 8.89
C GLU A 125 -11.61 -10.02 8.03
N GLN A 126 -12.29 -9.45 7.03
CA GLN A 126 -11.73 -8.38 6.20
C GLN A 126 -11.38 -7.14 7.03
N ARG A 127 -12.21 -6.77 8.02
CA ARG A 127 -11.93 -5.69 8.97
C ARG A 127 -10.64 -5.92 9.74
N ARG A 128 -10.43 -7.13 10.28
CA ARG A 128 -9.20 -7.49 11.01
C ARG A 128 -7.98 -7.45 10.10
N LEU A 129 -8.10 -7.99 8.89
CA LEU A 129 -7.00 -8.05 7.93
C LEU A 129 -6.59 -6.64 7.49
N LEU A 130 -7.56 -5.78 7.17
CA LEU A 130 -7.37 -4.38 6.82
C LEU A 130 -6.37 -3.66 7.74
N LEU A 131 -6.55 -3.74 9.05
CA LEU A 131 -5.70 -3.02 10.03
C LEU A 131 -4.36 -3.71 10.29
N SER A 132 -4.30 -5.04 10.17
CA SER A 132 -3.03 -5.76 10.22
C SER A 132 -2.10 -5.39 9.06
N GLY A 133 -2.59 -4.66 8.05
CA GLY A 133 -1.87 -4.30 6.84
C GLY A 133 -1.66 -5.48 5.91
N LYS A 134 -2.31 -6.61 6.23
CA LYS A 134 -2.40 -7.81 5.41
C LYS A 134 -3.69 -7.68 4.60
N SER A 135 -3.65 -7.97 3.31
CA SER A 135 -4.88 -8.17 2.57
C SER A 135 -5.67 -9.34 3.20
N ALA A 136 -6.98 -9.43 2.93
CA ALA A 136 -7.75 -10.59 3.34
C ALA A 136 -7.19 -11.91 2.78
N ASP A 137 -6.40 -11.81 1.71
CA ASP A 137 -5.65 -12.87 1.07
C ASP A 137 -4.21 -13.07 1.64
N GLY A 138 -3.86 -12.43 2.76
CA GLY A 138 -2.60 -12.69 3.46
C GLY A 138 -1.35 -12.07 2.83
N VAL A 139 -1.47 -10.91 2.17
CA VAL A 139 -0.39 -10.33 1.37
C VAL A 139 0.06 -8.97 1.92
N ALA A 140 0.60 -8.99 3.14
CA ALA A 140 1.54 -7.95 3.53
C ALA A 140 2.93 -8.45 3.16
N ASN A 141 3.58 -7.72 2.25
CA ASN A 141 4.95 -7.92 1.76
C ASN A 141 5.08 -8.66 0.42
N ASP A 142 4.33 -8.25 -0.61
CA ASP A 142 4.42 -8.85 -1.95
C ASP A 142 5.59 -8.38 -2.81
N GLY A 143 6.36 -7.38 -2.37
CA GLY A 143 7.43 -6.80 -3.18
C GLY A 143 6.90 -6.19 -4.49
N PRO A 144 7.78 -5.84 -5.45
CA PRO A 144 7.36 -5.27 -6.73
C PRO A 144 6.38 -6.17 -7.49
N VAL A 145 5.36 -5.57 -8.11
CA VAL A 145 4.39 -6.31 -8.94
C VAL A 145 5.09 -6.95 -10.13
N VAL A 146 4.93 -8.27 -10.27
CA VAL A 146 5.46 -9.07 -11.38
C VAL A 146 4.34 -9.42 -12.36
N CYS A 147 3.12 -9.73 -11.89
CA CYS A 147 1.97 -9.98 -12.75
C CYS A 147 0.96 -8.83 -12.66
N ALA A 148 0.97 -7.92 -13.63
CA ALA A 148 0.05 -6.78 -13.65
C ALA A 148 -1.43 -7.17 -13.80
N CYS A 149 -1.74 -8.26 -14.52
CA CYS A 149 -3.13 -8.70 -14.73
C CYS A 149 -3.89 -9.04 -13.45
N PHE A 150 -3.18 -9.60 -12.47
CA PHE A 150 -3.76 -10.08 -11.21
C PHE A 150 -3.12 -9.44 -9.98
N GLY A 151 -2.26 -8.42 -10.18
CA GLY A 151 -1.58 -7.71 -9.09
C GLY A 151 -0.63 -8.56 -8.24
N VAL A 152 -0.05 -9.63 -8.80
CA VAL A 152 0.80 -10.56 -8.03
C VAL A 152 2.21 -10.00 -7.89
N GLY A 153 2.69 -9.87 -6.65
CA GLY A 153 4.03 -9.39 -6.34
C GLY A 153 5.11 -10.49 -6.31
N ARG A 154 6.37 -10.04 -6.46
CA ARG A 154 7.57 -10.88 -6.42
C ARG A 154 7.66 -11.77 -5.18
N ASN A 155 7.33 -11.28 -4.00
CA ASN A 155 7.50 -12.03 -2.76
C ASN A 155 6.44 -13.12 -2.59
N ALA A 156 5.17 -12.93 -3.02
CA ALA A 156 4.22 -14.06 -3.13
C ALA A 156 4.76 -15.14 -4.07
N ILE A 157 5.34 -14.74 -5.21
CA ILE A 157 5.95 -15.68 -6.15
C ILE A 157 7.10 -16.44 -5.48
N CYS A 158 8.02 -15.73 -4.81
CA CYS A 158 9.09 -16.36 -4.05
C CYS A 158 8.55 -17.29 -2.94
N GLY A 159 7.48 -16.90 -2.24
CA GLY A 159 6.82 -17.73 -1.23
C GLY A 159 6.22 -19.01 -1.82
N ALA A 160 5.57 -18.92 -2.98
CA ALA A 160 5.05 -20.08 -3.70
C ALA A 160 6.18 -21.03 -4.14
N ILE A 161 7.33 -20.48 -4.57
CA ILE A 161 8.53 -21.25 -4.91
C ILE A 161 9.11 -21.92 -3.66
N ALA A 162 9.21 -21.20 -2.53
CA ALA A 162 9.66 -21.79 -1.26
C ALA A 162 8.75 -22.95 -0.80
N GLN A 163 7.45 -22.88 -1.11
CA GLN A 163 6.45 -23.93 -0.88
C GLN A 163 6.39 -24.99 -1.99
N GLY A 164 7.42 -25.10 -2.83
CA GLY A 164 7.58 -26.19 -3.80
C GLY A 164 7.02 -25.94 -5.20
N ALA A 165 6.58 -24.73 -5.54
CA ALA A 165 6.25 -24.42 -6.95
C ALA A 165 7.53 -24.46 -7.80
N ARG A 166 7.52 -25.21 -8.91
CA ARG A 166 8.71 -25.39 -9.79
C ARG A 166 8.43 -25.04 -11.24
N SER A 167 7.20 -24.68 -11.58
CA SER A 167 6.83 -24.20 -12.90
C SER A 167 5.95 -22.95 -12.84
N ALA A 168 5.90 -22.20 -13.95
CA ALA A 168 4.96 -21.09 -14.09
C ALA A 168 3.50 -21.56 -13.97
N ALA A 169 3.20 -22.81 -14.34
CA ALA A 169 1.88 -23.40 -14.16
C ALA A 169 1.56 -23.63 -12.67
N ASP A 170 2.51 -24.12 -11.88
CA ASP A 170 2.33 -24.30 -10.42
C ASP A 170 2.09 -22.97 -9.71
N ILE A 171 2.85 -21.94 -10.11
CA ILE A 171 2.66 -20.58 -9.61
C ILE A 171 1.29 -20.05 -10.04
N GLY A 172 0.89 -20.28 -11.29
CA GLY A 172 -0.40 -19.87 -11.83
C GLY A 172 -1.58 -20.55 -11.12
N ALA A 173 -1.45 -21.82 -10.75
CA ALA A 173 -2.47 -22.55 -9.99
C ALA A 173 -2.70 -21.95 -8.59
N LYS A 174 -1.62 -21.47 -7.93
CA LYS A 174 -1.69 -20.89 -6.59
C LYS A 174 -2.04 -19.40 -6.58
N LEU A 175 -1.50 -18.63 -7.53
CA LEU A 175 -1.50 -17.16 -7.51
C LEU A 175 -2.15 -16.52 -8.74
N LYS A 176 -2.61 -17.30 -9.73
CA LYS A 176 -3.10 -16.82 -11.05
C LYS A 176 -2.04 -16.12 -11.92
N ALA A 177 -0.82 -15.89 -11.43
CA ALA A 177 0.23 -15.27 -12.24
C ALA A 177 0.57 -16.14 -13.48
N GLY A 178 0.59 -15.50 -14.65
CA GLY A 178 0.93 -16.17 -15.92
C GLY A 178 -0.24 -16.85 -16.63
N THR A 179 -1.47 -16.78 -16.12
CA THR A 179 -2.62 -17.49 -16.71
C THR A 179 -3.54 -16.64 -17.61
N ASN A 180 -3.29 -15.31 -17.70
CA ASN A 180 -4.07 -14.39 -18.54
C ASN A 180 -3.30 -13.95 -19.79
N CYS A 181 -2.52 -12.85 -19.74
CA CYS A 181 -1.77 -12.37 -20.90
C CYS A 181 -0.38 -13.00 -21.06
N GLY A 182 0.10 -13.71 -20.04
CA GLY A 182 1.39 -14.40 -20.05
C GLY A 182 2.65 -13.51 -20.00
N SER A 183 2.53 -12.18 -19.95
CA SER A 183 3.68 -11.26 -20.01
C SER A 183 4.70 -11.43 -18.88
N CYS A 184 4.25 -11.92 -17.72
CA CYS A 184 5.10 -12.18 -16.57
C CYS A 184 5.80 -13.55 -16.59
N ILE A 185 5.44 -14.46 -17.51
CA ILE A 185 5.99 -15.84 -17.56
C ILE A 185 7.54 -15.87 -17.64
N PRO A 186 8.21 -15.02 -18.46
CA PRO A 186 9.68 -14.99 -18.49
C PRO A 186 10.29 -14.68 -17.11
N GLU A 187 9.68 -13.74 -16.38
CA GLU A 187 10.13 -13.34 -15.05
C GLU A 187 9.86 -14.44 -14.00
N LEU A 188 8.73 -15.14 -14.09
CA LEU A 188 8.45 -16.31 -13.24
C LEU A 188 9.53 -17.39 -13.40
N LYS A 189 9.90 -17.71 -14.64
CA LYS A 189 10.95 -18.70 -14.94
C LYS A 189 12.31 -18.27 -14.38
N ARG A 190 12.63 -16.97 -14.47
CA ARG A 190 13.86 -16.40 -13.92
C ARG A 190 13.94 -16.56 -12.39
N LEU A 191 12.84 -16.28 -11.68
CA LEU A 191 12.75 -16.41 -10.22
C LEU A 191 12.87 -17.87 -9.76
N ILE A 192 12.29 -18.81 -10.51
CA ILE A 192 12.44 -20.26 -10.24
C ILE A 192 13.92 -20.65 -10.37
N ALA A 193 14.57 -20.33 -11.49
CA ALA A 193 15.96 -20.69 -11.75
C ALA A 193 16.94 -20.11 -10.72
N GLN A 194 16.69 -18.91 -10.20
CA GLN A 194 17.53 -18.32 -9.14
C GLN A 194 17.49 -19.08 -7.82
N THR A 195 16.38 -19.77 -7.55
CA THR A 195 16.22 -20.55 -6.33
C THR A 195 16.89 -21.92 -6.46
N ASP A 196 16.93 -22.47 -7.68
CA ASP A 196 17.58 -23.76 -7.97
C ASP A 196 19.12 -23.68 -8.02
N VAL A 197 19.71 -22.48 -8.16
CA VAL A 197 21.17 -22.26 -8.23
C VAL A 197 21.82 -22.07 -6.84
N ALA A 198 21.03 -21.99 -5.76
CA ALA A 198 21.54 -21.78 -4.39
C ALA A 198 21.65 -23.07 -3.55
N GLN A 199 22.43 -24.05 -4.02
CA GLN A 199 23.06 -25.09 -3.17
C GLN A 199 24.41 -25.52 -3.78
N PRO A 200 25.57 -24.98 -3.34
CA PRO A 200 26.77 -25.78 -3.26
C PRO A 200 26.62 -26.72 -2.07
N MET A 201 26.51 -27.99 -2.39
CA MET A 201 26.74 -29.12 -1.51
C MET A 201 28.20 -29.08 -1.03
N GLU A 202 28.44 -28.81 0.25
CA GLU A 202 29.67 -29.25 0.92
C GLU A 202 29.34 -30.48 1.77
N ALA A 203 29.54 -31.65 1.15
CA ALA A 203 29.71 -32.91 1.84
C ALA A 203 31.21 -33.23 1.90
N SER A 204 31.71 -33.36 3.15
CA SER A 204 32.69 -34.35 3.62
C SER A 204 34.10 -34.42 3.02
N ALA A 205 35.14 -34.22 3.85
CA ALA A 205 36.24 -35.20 4.03
C ALA A 205 37.15 -34.88 5.24
N ALA A 206 37.25 -35.88 6.13
CA ALA A 206 38.41 -36.37 6.88
C ALA A 206 39.45 -35.38 7.47
N SER A 207 39.61 -35.39 8.80
CA SER A 207 40.60 -36.23 9.53
C SER A 207 40.34 -36.22 11.03
#